data_AF-A0A257M7S6-F1
#
_entry.id   AF-A0A257M7S6-F1
#
_cell.length_a   1.000
_cell.length_b   1.000
_cell.length_c   1.000
_cell.angle_alpha   90.00
_cell.angle_beta   90.00
_cell.angle_gamma   90.00
#
_symmetry.space_group_name_H-M   'P 1'
#
loop_
_entity.id
_entity.type
_entity.pdbx_description
1 polymer ?
#
loop_
_entity_poly.entity_id
_entity_poly.type
_entity_poly.pdbx_seq_one_letter_code
_entity_poly.pdbx_strand_id
1 'polypeptide(L)'
;MKIVYTDKLAARYPANPVESPDRVALPAQLLRECGYELVDFQPASFDDIARVHGREHIELVKKTGLYEPAALAAGGAIAAAELALAGQP
;
A
#
# COMPACT_ATOMS: atom_id res chain seq x y z
N MET A 1 -16.29 8.66 1.35
CA MET A 1 -15.51 7.47 1.01
C MET A 1 -14.30 7.91 0.22
N LYS A 2 -13.16 7.95 0.89
CA LYS A 2 -11.86 8.30 0.33
C LYS A 2 -11.14 7.02 -0.11
N ILE A 3 -10.46 7.06 -1.25
CA ILE A 3 -9.71 5.92 -1.77
C ILE A 3 -8.23 6.17 -1.52
N VAL A 4 -7.63 5.40 -0.61
CA VAL A 4 -6.20 5.51 -0.33
C VAL A 4 -5.42 4.80 -1.43
N TYR A 5 -4.79 5.57 -2.32
CA TYR A 5 -4.11 5.05 -3.49
C TYR A 5 -3.04 6.00 -4.00
N THR A 6 -1.94 5.42 -4.49
CA THR A 6 -0.85 6.12 -5.19
C THR A 6 -0.39 5.27 -6.36
N ASP A 7 -0.03 5.91 -7.49
CA ASP A 7 0.42 5.18 -8.69
C ASP A 7 1.70 4.36 -8.44
N LYS A 8 2.47 4.69 -7.38
CA LYS A 8 3.64 3.93 -6.95
C LYS A 8 3.31 2.47 -6.57
N LEU A 9 2.06 2.17 -6.22
CA LEU A 9 1.61 0.79 -5.97
C LEU A 9 1.63 -0.07 -7.24
N ALA A 10 1.61 0.55 -8.43
CA ALA A 10 1.72 -0.14 -9.71
C ALA A 10 3.19 -0.35 -10.16
N ALA A 11 4.17 -0.06 -9.31
CA ALA A 11 5.56 -0.39 -9.60
C ALA A 11 5.74 -1.91 -9.69
N ARG A 12 6.55 -2.37 -10.65
CA ARG A 12 6.90 -3.81 -10.76
C ARG A 12 7.87 -4.20 -9.65
N TYR A 13 7.68 -5.39 -9.11
CA TYR A 13 8.54 -6.02 -8.11
C TYR A 13 8.71 -7.52 -8.42
N PRO A 14 9.67 -8.22 -7.79
CA PRO A 14 9.87 -9.66 -7.98
C PRO A 14 8.66 -10.46 -7.51
N ALA A 15 7.71 -10.69 -8.40
CA ALA A 15 6.45 -11.34 -8.11
C ALA A 15 6.23 -12.58 -8.97
N ASN A 16 5.25 -13.39 -8.60
CA ASN A 16 4.83 -14.51 -9.43
C ASN A 16 4.09 -14.01 -10.69
N PRO A 17 3.94 -14.84 -11.73
CA PRO A 17 3.35 -14.41 -13.00
C PRO A 17 1.89 -13.95 -12.94
N VAL A 18 1.18 -14.21 -11.84
CA VAL A 18 -0.23 -13.81 -11.64
C VAL A 18 -0.37 -12.46 -10.95
N GLU A 19 0.74 -11.90 -10.45
CA GLU A 19 0.81 -10.52 -9.98
C GLU A 19 1.03 -9.59 -11.18
N SER A 20 0.18 -8.59 -11.33
CA SER A 20 0.31 -7.55 -12.35
C SER A 20 0.00 -6.18 -11.75
N PRO A 21 0.76 -5.12 -12.10
CA PRO A 21 0.44 -3.72 -11.80
C PRO A 21 -1.01 -3.32 -12.12
N ASP A 22 -1.60 -3.93 -13.15
CA ASP A 22 -2.96 -3.64 -13.59
C ASP A 22 -4.01 -3.94 -12.51
N ARG A 23 -3.71 -4.87 -11.59
CA ARG A 23 -4.58 -5.24 -10.47
C ARG A 23 -4.89 -4.07 -9.54
N VAL A 24 -4.02 -3.06 -9.50
CA VAL A 24 -4.22 -1.85 -8.69
C VAL A 24 -4.43 -0.60 -9.56
N ALA A 25 -3.81 -0.53 -10.74
CA ALA A 25 -3.93 0.63 -11.63
C ALA A 25 -5.33 0.75 -12.27
N LEU A 26 -5.88 -0.33 -12.81
CA LEU A 26 -7.17 -0.28 -13.51
C LEU A 26 -8.36 0.03 -12.57
N PRO A 27 -8.46 -0.57 -11.36
CA PRO A 27 -9.49 -0.18 -10.41
C PRO A 27 -9.35 1.28 -9.94
N ALA A 28 -8.12 1.76 -9.70
CA ALA A 28 -7.89 3.14 -9.31
C ALA A 28 -8.28 4.14 -10.40
N GLN A 29 -7.99 3.81 -11.67
CA GLN A 29 -8.46 4.60 -12.81
C GLN A 29 -9.99 4.65 -12.85
N LEU A 30 -10.67 3.51 -12.76
CA LEU A 30 -12.14 3.46 -12.77
C LEU A 30 -12.75 4.28 -11.63
N LEU A 31 -12.22 4.16 -10.41
CA LEU A 31 -12.69 4.92 -9.25
C LEU A 31 -12.48 6.42 -9.44
N ARG A 32 -11.35 6.83 -10.03
CA ARG A 32 -11.08 8.22 -10.38
C ARG A 32 -12.09 8.74 -11.42
N GLU A 33 -12.39 7.95 -12.45
CA GLU A 33 -13.39 8.28 -13.47
C GLU A 33 -14.81 8.38 -12.91
N CYS A 34 -15.13 7.57 -11.89
CA CYS A 34 -16.39 7.67 -11.13
C CYS A 34 -16.44 8.87 -10.16
N GLY A 35 -15.38 9.69 -10.07
CA GLY A 35 -15.34 10.89 -9.24
C GLY A 35 -15.01 10.66 -7.76
N TYR A 36 -14.44 9.49 -7.41
CA TYR A 36 -13.96 9.27 -6.04
C TYR A 36 -12.69 10.09 -5.75
N GLU A 37 -12.59 10.60 -4.53
CA GLU A 37 -11.38 11.26 -4.03
C GLU A 37 -10.30 10.21 -3.79
N LEU A 38 -9.15 10.36 -4.45
CA LEU A 38 -7.95 9.56 -4.18
C LEU A 38 -7.03 10.33 -3.24
N VAL A 39 -6.61 9.68 -2.16
CA VAL A 39 -5.77 10.27 -1.10
C VAL A 39 -4.40 9.59 -1.13
N ASP A 40 -3.36 10.43 -1.20
CA ASP A 40 -1.97 9.98 -1.15
C ASP A 40 -1.53 9.70 0.31
N PHE A 41 -0.46 8.94 0.48
CA PHE A 41 0.00 8.47 1.78
C PHE A 41 1.52 8.18 1.75
N GLN A 42 2.08 7.87 2.91
CA GLN A 42 3.49 7.51 3.05
C GLN A 42 3.66 6.03 3.35
N PRO A 43 4.78 5.41 2.94
CA PRO A 43 5.12 4.07 3.38
C PRO A 43 5.13 3.95 4.91
N ALA A 44 4.74 2.78 5.42
CA ALA A 44 4.85 2.47 6.83
C ALA A 44 6.31 2.53 7.28
N SER A 45 6.55 3.05 8.48
CA SER A 45 7.87 2.99 9.08
C SER A 45 8.24 1.54 9.47
N PHE A 46 9.53 1.29 9.69
CA PHE A 46 9.96 0.01 10.25
C PHE A 46 9.25 -0.27 11.58
N ASP A 47 9.09 0.74 12.43
CA ASP A 47 8.47 0.60 13.75
C ASP A 47 6.98 0.27 13.65
N ASP A 48 6.26 0.85 12.69
CA ASP A 48 4.85 0.52 12.44
C ASP A 48 4.70 -0.96 12.03
N ILE A 49 5.56 -1.44 11.13
CA ILE A 49 5.57 -2.84 10.69
C ILE A 49 5.98 -3.76 11.85
N ALA A 50 6.96 -3.34 12.67
CA ALA A 50 7.46 -4.09 13.81
C ALA A 50 6.47 -4.23 14.98
N ARG A 51 5.37 -3.47 14.98
CA ARG A 51 4.26 -3.68 15.94
C ARG A 51 3.55 -5.02 15.76
N VAL A 52 3.60 -5.61 14.55
CA VAL A 52 2.89 -6.86 14.23
C VAL A 52 3.79 -7.95 13.63
N HIS A 53 4.98 -7.59 13.12
CA HIS A 53 5.94 -8.55 12.57
C HIS A 53 7.27 -8.55 13.34
N GLY A 54 7.86 -9.73 13.53
CA GLY A 54 9.19 -9.86 14.11
C GLY A 54 10.30 -9.32 13.20
N ARG A 55 11.36 -8.76 13.80
CA ARG A 55 12.50 -8.18 13.06
C ARG A 55 13.12 -9.13 12.04
N GLU A 56 13.24 -10.41 12.38
CA GLU A 56 13.80 -11.42 11.47
C GLU A 56 12.98 -11.57 10.18
N HIS A 57 11.65 -11.51 10.29
CA HIS A 57 10.76 -11.57 9.12
C HIS A 57 10.89 -10.32 8.26
N ILE A 58 10.95 -9.13 8.87
CA ILE A 58 11.12 -7.87 8.15
C ILE A 58 12.43 -7.87 7.37
N GLU A 59 13.53 -8.33 7.98
CA GLU A 59 14.82 -8.44 7.31
C GLU A 59 14.84 -9.51 6.21
N LEU A 60 14.07 -10.60 6.35
CA LEU A 60 13.89 -11.57 5.27
C LEU A 60 13.21 -10.93 4.05
N VAL A 61 12.13 -10.15 4.25
CA VAL A 61 11.40 -9.47 3.16
C VAL A 61 12.27 -8.40 2.48
N LYS A 62 13.16 -7.73 3.23
CA LYS A 62 14.17 -6.84 2.62
C LYS A 62 15.09 -7.59 1.67
N LYS A 63 15.56 -8.77 2.06
CA LYS A 63 16.46 -9.59 1.23
C LYS A 63 15.80 -10.12 -0.04
N THR A 64 14.47 -10.21 -0.10
CA THR A 64 13.74 -10.63 -1.31
C THR A 64 13.44 -9.49 -2.27
N GLY A 65 13.79 -8.24 -1.92
CA GLY A 65 13.49 -7.05 -2.74
C GLY A 65 12.01 -6.66 -2.74
N LEU A 66 11.26 -7.08 -1.72
CA LEU A 66 9.82 -6.82 -1.57
C LEU A 66 9.50 -5.79 -0.49
N TYR A 67 10.50 -5.29 0.25
CA TYR A 67 10.26 -4.45 1.41
C TYR A 67 9.63 -3.11 1.05
N GLU A 68 10.13 -2.42 0.04
CA GLU A 68 9.64 -1.11 -0.39
C GLU A 68 8.16 -1.16 -0.86
N PRO A 69 7.73 -2.06 -1.78
CA PRO A 69 6.33 -2.16 -2.15
C PRO A 69 5.44 -2.65 -0.99
N ALA A 70 5.94 -3.55 -0.13
CA ALA A 70 5.19 -4.01 1.04
C ALA A 70 5.00 -2.91 2.09
N ALA A 71 6.03 -2.12 2.37
CA ALA A 71 5.97 -0.98 3.28
C ALA A 71 5.05 0.11 2.75
N LEU A 72 5.06 0.36 1.43
CA LEU A 72 4.09 1.25 0.79
C LEU A 72 2.66 0.73 1.01
N ALA A 73 2.38 -0.53 0.69
CA ALA A 73 1.05 -1.11 0.89
C ALA A 73 0.58 -1.04 2.35
N ALA A 74 1.47 -1.33 3.32
CA ALA A 74 1.17 -1.21 4.74
C ALA A 74 0.86 0.23 5.15
N GLY A 75 1.60 1.21 4.62
CA GLY A 75 1.35 2.63 4.86
C GLY A 75 -0.02 3.08 4.37
N GLY A 76 -0.46 2.58 3.21
CA GLY A 76 -1.82 2.83 2.71
C GLY A 76 -2.91 2.25 3.60
N ALA A 77 -2.70 1.04 4.14
CA ALA A 77 -3.63 0.43 5.09
C ALA A 77 -3.73 1.23 6.40
N ILE A 78 -2.59 1.72 6.92
CA ILE A 78 -2.55 2.58 8.11
C ILE A 78 -3.29 3.90 7.84
N ALA A 79 -3.00 4.58 6.72
CA ALA A 79 -3.65 5.84 6.36
C ALA A 79 -5.18 5.69 6.24
N ALA A 80 -5.66 4.57 5.66
CA ALA A 80 -7.09 4.27 5.61
C ALA A 80 -7.70 4.10 7.02
N ALA A 81 -7.00 3.40 7.92
CA ALA A 81 -7.46 3.24 9.30
C ALA A 81 -7.48 4.57 10.07
N GLU A 82 -6.47 5.42 9.88
CA GLU A 82 -6.40 6.75 10.50
C GLU A 82 -7.51 7.69 10.01
N LEU A 83 -7.79 7.68 8.70
CA LEU A 83 -8.90 8.44 8.12
C LEU A 83 -10.26 7.99 8.70
N ALA A 84 -10.47 6.68 8.80
CA ALA A 84 -11.68 6.14 9.41
C ALA A 84 -11.80 6.55 10.89
N LEU A 85 -10.71 6.45 11.66
CA LEU A 85 -10.67 6.86 13.07
C LEU A 85 -10.95 8.36 13.24
N ALA A 86 -10.50 9.19 12.30
CA ALA A 86 -10.75 10.62 12.27
C ALA A 86 -12.16 11.02 11.77
N GLY A 87 -13.05 10.05 11.48
CA GLY A 87 -14.39 10.31 10.97
C GLY A 87 -14.41 10.78 9.52
N GLN A 88 -13.37 10.47 8.74
CA GLN A 88 -13.24 10.81 7.32
C GLN A 88 -13.10 9.55 6.43
N PRO A 89 -14.06 8.59 6.47
CA PRO A 89 -13.97 7.36 5.69
C PRO A 89 -14.16 7.58 4.18
#